data_AF-A0A392QBV1-F1
#
_entry.id   AF-A0A392QBV1-F1
#
_cell.length_a   1.000
_cell.length_b   1.000
_cell.length_c   1.000
_cell.angle_alpha   90.00
_cell.angle_beta   90.00
_cell.angle_gamma   90.00
#
_symmetry.space_group_name_H-M   'P 1'
#
loop_
_entity.id
_entity.type
_entity.pdbx_description
1 polymer ?
#
loop_
_entity_poly.entity_id
_entity_poly.type
_entity_poly.pdbx_seq_one_letter_code
_entity_poly.pdbx_strand_id
1 'polypeptide(L)'
;MRKEPSIIVSLLTKGACASDLTFDGQSAVSICRRLTRPKDYHTKTEQGKETNRDRICIDVLEREMRRNPLAGDPSVSSQTVADDLHMKLLYLENR
;
A
#
# COMPACT_ATOMS: atom_id res chain seq x y z
N MET A 1 -13.25 11.30 -2.03
CA MET A 1 -12.13 11.22 -3.00
C MET A 1 -12.51 10.22 -4.07
N ARG A 2 -12.46 10.58 -5.36
CA ARG A 2 -12.73 9.62 -6.44
C ARG A 2 -11.47 8.77 -6.65
N LYS A 3 -11.54 7.49 -6.30
CA LYS A 3 -10.49 6.50 -6.56
C LYS A 3 -10.76 5.90 -7.95
N GLU A 4 -10.16 6.50 -8.96
CA GLU A 4 -10.26 5.98 -10.33
C GLU A 4 -8.96 5.26 -10.70
N PRO A 5 -8.98 3.94 -10.98
CA PRO A 5 -7.78 3.17 -11.27
C PRO A 5 -6.96 3.73 -12.43
N SER A 6 -7.63 4.29 -13.45
CA SER A 6 -6.99 4.92 -14.60
C SER A 6 -6.12 6.12 -14.22
N ILE A 7 -6.57 6.92 -13.25
CA ILE A 7 -5.83 8.07 -12.74
C ILE A 7 -4.60 7.58 -11.97
N ILE A 8 -4.75 6.57 -11.12
CA ILE A 8 -3.62 5.99 -10.37
C ILE A 8 -2.55 5.47 -11.34
N VAL A 9 -2.94 4.67 -12.33
CA VAL A 9 -2.01 4.14 -13.34
C VAL A 9 -1.33 5.27 -14.11
N SER A 10 -2.06 6.32 -14.49
CA SER A 10 -1.50 7.50 -15.17
C SER A 10 -0.45 8.22 -14.32
N LEU A 11 -0.71 8.38 -13.02
CA LEU A 11 0.24 8.99 -12.09
C LEU A 11 1.52 8.15 -11.92
N LEU A 12 1.36 6.84 -11.72
CA LEU A 12 2.51 5.92 -11.59
C LEU A 12 3.34 5.90 -12.88
N THR A 13 2.68 5.88 -14.04
CA THR A 13 3.37 5.94 -15.36
C THR A 13 4.15 7.25 -15.53
N LYS A 14 3.70 8.35 -14.91
CA LYS A 14 4.38 9.65 -14.91
C LYS A 14 5.48 9.77 -13.84
N GLY A 15 5.77 8.71 -13.09
CA GLY A 15 6.84 8.68 -12.10
C GLY A 15 6.40 9.00 -10.67
N ALA A 16 5.10 9.03 -10.37
CA ALA A 16 4.66 9.08 -8.98
C ALA A 16 5.10 7.81 -8.23
N CYS A 17 5.61 7.96 -7.02
CA CYS A 17 6.06 6.83 -6.21
C CYS A 17 4.93 6.34 -5.29
N ALA A 18 4.57 5.07 -5.40
CA ALA A 18 3.53 4.46 -4.55
C ALA A 18 3.97 4.32 -3.06
N SER A 19 5.28 4.38 -2.81
CA SER A 19 5.88 4.30 -1.47
C SER A 19 6.01 5.66 -0.78
N ASP A 20 5.73 6.77 -1.49
CA ASP A 20 5.76 8.10 -0.88
C ASP A 20 4.77 8.16 0.30
N LEU A 21 5.22 8.81 1.36
CA LEU A 21 4.45 9.02 2.56
C LEU A 21 3.91 10.46 2.59
N THR A 22 2.68 10.59 3.04
CA THR A 22 2.14 11.90 3.43
C THR A 22 2.88 12.44 4.65
N PHE A 23 2.69 13.73 4.96
CA PHE A 23 3.29 14.36 6.14
C PHE A 23 2.96 13.64 7.47
N ASP A 24 1.80 12.98 7.54
CA ASP A 24 1.39 12.16 8.69
C ASP A 24 1.80 10.68 8.57
N GLY A 25 2.75 10.34 7.69
CA GLY A 25 3.35 9.02 7.58
C GLY A 25 2.47 7.96 6.92
N GLN A 26 1.44 8.35 6.16
CA GLN A 26 0.54 7.41 5.51
C GLN A 26 0.91 7.20 4.04
N SER A 27 1.01 5.95 3.60
CA SER A 27 1.15 5.61 2.19
C SER A 27 -0.17 5.66 1.44
N ALA A 28 -0.12 5.74 0.12
CA ALA A 28 -1.31 5.67 -0.72
C ALA A 28 -2.13 4.38 -0.46
N VAL A 29 -1.45 3.25 -0.19
CA VAL A 29 -2.10 1.96 0.13
C VAL A 29 -2.85 2.03 1.47
N SER A 30 -2.23 2.56 2.52
CA SER A 30 -2.87 2.62 3.85
C SER A 30 -4.10 3.53 3.83
N ILE A 31 -4.02 4.66 3.12
CA ILE A 31 -5.14 5.57 2.90
C ILE A 31 -6.25 4.87 2.12
N CYS A 32 -5.91 4.20 1.01
CA CYS A 32 -6.91 3.52 0.19
C CYS A 32 -7.62 2.41 0.97
N ARG A 33 -6.89 1.56 1.70
CA ARG A 33 -7.45 0.50 2.54
C ARG A 33 -8.38 1.06 3.62
N ARG A 34 -7.98 2.12 4.33
CA ARG A 34 -8.81 2.74 5.38
C ARG A 34 -10.13 3.30 4.82
N LEU A 35 -10.10 3.83 3.61
CA LEU A 35 -11.27 4.41 2.96
C LEU A 35 -12.17 3.38 2.27
N THR A 36 -11.69 2.14 2.08
CA THR A 36 -12.46 1.08 1.44
C THR A 36 -13.13 0.23 2.50
N ARG A 37 -14.44 0.02 2.37
CA ARG A 37 -15.15 -0.85 3.33
C ARG A 37 -14.64 -2.29 3.17
N PRO A 38 -14.47 -3.05 4.26
CA PRO A 38 -14.00 -4.43 4.17
C PRO A 38 -14.85 -5.30 3.22
N LYS A 39 -16.16 -5.07 3.18
CA LYS A 39 -17.08 -5.74 2.25
C LYS A 39 -16.69 -5.50 0.79
N ASP A 40 -16.37 -4.26 0.45
CA ASP A 40 -16.01 -3.85 -0.91
C ASP A 40 -14.66 -4.43 -1.34
N TYR A 41 -13.70 -4.52 -0.40
CA TYR A 41 -12.38 -5.11 -0.64
C TYR A 41 -12.42 -6.64 -0.78
N HIS A 42 -13.18 -7.33 0.07
CA HIS A 42 -13.25 -8.80 0.07
C HIS A 42 -14.33 -9.36 -0.88
N THR A 43 -15.04 -8.51 -1.63
CA THR A 43 -15.98 -8.98 -2.65
C THR A 43 -15.25 -9.89 -3.63
N LYS A 44 -15.74 -11.13 -3.74
CA LYS A 44 -15.27 -12.05 -4.78
C LYS A 44 -15.64 -11.46 -6.13
N THR A 45 -14.65 -11.32 -6.99
CA THR A 45 -14.89 -10.96 -8.39
C THR A 45 -15.39 -12.21 -9.07
N GLU A 46 -16.68 -12.22 -9.44
CA GLU A 46 -17.20 -13.23 -10.35
C GLU A 46 -16.61 -12.98 -11.75
N GLN A 47 -16.24 -14.05 -12.46
CA GLN A 47 -15.68 -13.96 -13.81
C GLN A 47 -16.60 -13.12 -14.71
N GLY A 48 -16.03 -12.10 -15.35
CA GLY A 48 -16.74 -11.20 -16.26
C GLY A 48 -17.45 -10.00 -15.61
N LYS A 49 -17.40 -9.84 -14.28
CA LYS A 49 -17.90 -8.62 -13.60
C LYS A 49 -16.78 -7.65 -13.28
N GLU A 50 -17.07 -6.35 -13.38
CA GLU A 50 -16.14 -5.30 -12.96
C GLU A 50 -15.89 -5.44 -11.45
N THR A 51 -14.63 -5.70 -11.07
CA THR A 51 -14.20 -5.68 -9.68
C THR A 51 -14.42 -4.28 -9.09
N ASN A 52 -14.69 -4.19 -7.79
CA ASN A 52 -14.76 -2.91 -7.11
C ASN A 52 -13.51 -2.05 -7.41
N ARG A 53 -13.72 -0.81 -7.88
CA ARG A 53 -12.63 0.10 -8.29
C ARG A 53 -11.63 0.37 -7.18
N ASP A 54 -12.09 0.43 -5.93
CA ASP A 54 -11.21 0.63 -4.79
C ASP A 54 -10.23 -0.53 -4.61
N ARG A 55 -10.70 -1.77 -4.78
CA ARG A 55 -9.85 -2.96 -4.72
C ARG A 55 -8.80 -2.91 -5.84
N ILE A 56 -9.20 -2.55 -7.05
CA ILE A 56 -8.26 -2.40 -8.18
C ILE A 56 -7.19 -1.34 -7.86
N CYS A 57 -7.59 -0.20 -7.29
CA CYS A 57 -6.66 0.85 -6.88
C CYS A 57 -5.63 0.34 -5.85
N ILE A 58 -6.09 -0.38 -4.83
CA ILE A 58 -5.23 -0.98 -3.80
C ILE A 58 -4.27 -1.99 -4.44
N ASP A 59 -4.77 -2.90 -5.27
CA ASP A 59 -3.97 -3.95 -5.92
C ASP A 59 -2.87 -3.37 -6.82
N VAL A 60 -3.16 -2.29 -7.55
CA VAL A 60 -2.19 -1.58 -8.40
C VAL A 60 -1.08 -0.96 -7.55
N LEU A 61 -1.43 -0.22 -6.51
CA LEU A 61 -0.47 0.42 -5.61
C LEU A 61 0.43 -0.61 -4.91
N GLU A 62 -0.15 -1.70 -4.39
CA GLU A 62 0.62 -2.78 -3.75
C GLU A 62 1.54 -3.53 -4.72
N ARG A 63 1.11 -3.68 -5.99
CA ARG A 63 1.96 -4.26 -7.02
C ARG A 63 3.14 -3.32 -7.33
N GLU A 64 2.91 -2.02 -7.39
CA GLU A 64 3.95 -1.06 -7.68
C GLU A 64 5.01 -1.00 -6.57
N MET A 65 4.58 -0.97 -5.30
CA MET A 65 5.49 -1.05 -4.15
C MET A 65 6.34 -2.33 -4.16
N ARG A 66 5.77 -3.47 -4.59
CA ARG A 66 6.52 -4.73 -4.71
C ARG A 66 7.51 -4.74 -5.87
N ARG A 67 7.23 -4.02 -6.96
CA ARG A 67 8.11 -3.93 -8.12
C ARG A 67 9.30 -3.01 -7.87
N ASN A 68 9.15 -2.01 -7.00
CA ASN A 68 10.21 -1.06 -6.68
C ASN A 68 10.43 -0.93 -5.17
N PRO A 69 10.94 -1.99 -4.49
CA PRO A 69 11.09 -2.00 -3.04
C PRO A 69 12.09 -0.96 -2.50
N LEU A 70 12.99 -0.43 -3.35
CA LEU A 70 13.95 0.63 -2.98
C LEU A 70 13.36 2.04 -2.97
N ALA A 71 12.10 2.22 -3.38
CA ALA A 71 11.47 3.54 -3.49
C ALA A 71 10.86 4.05 -2.16
N GLY A 72 10.85 3.23 -1.12
CA GLY A 72 10.53 3.66 0.25
C GLY A 72 11.82 4.02 0.98
N ASP A 73 11.90 5.26 1.47
CA ASP A 73 12.99 5.86 2.25
C ASP A 73 14.37 5.16 2.18
N PRO A 74 15.32 5.65 1.38
CA PRO A 74 16.72 5.20 1.44
C PRO A 74 17.45 5.65 2.73
N SER A 75 16.75 6.28 3.69
CA SER A 75 17.34 6.92 4.86
C SER A 75 16.88 6.35 6.21
N VAL A 76 16.47 5.08 6.27
CA VAL A 76 16.35 4.40 7.56
C VAL A 76 17.71 3.79 7.90
N SER A 77 18.43 4.44 8.81
CA SER A 77 19.70 3.93 9.34
C SER A 77 19.53 2.46 9.77
N SER A 78 20.42 1.59 9.30
CA SER A 78 20.34 0.14 9.51
C SER A 78 20.25 -0.29 10.99
N GLN A 79 20.65 0.56 11.93
CA GLN A 79 20.60 0.27 13.37
C GLN A 79 19.19 0.42 13.95
N THR A 80 18.43 1.45 13.57
CA THR A 80 17.09 1.66 14.14
C THR A 80 16.07 0.62 13.64
N VAL A 81 16.25 0.10 12.42
CA VAL A 81 15.40 -0.98 11.87
C VAL A 81 15.66 -2.32 12.56
N ALA A 82 16.92 -2.61 12.92
CA ALA A 82 17.27 -3.85 13.61
C ALA A 82 16.68 -3.89 15.02
N ASP A 83 16.74 -2.77 15.74
CA ASP A 83 16.20 -2.65 17.10
C ASP A 83 14.66 -2.76 17.12
N ASP A 84 13.96 -2.07 16.20
CA ASP A 84 12.49 -2.15 16.09
C ASP A 84 12.01 -3.57 15.71
N LEU A 85 12.73 -4.22 14.79
CA LEU A 85 12.41 -5.58 14.39
C LEU A 85 12.62 -6.58 15.52
N HIS A 86 13.69 -6.44 16.30
CA HIS A 86 13.97 -7.29 17.46
C HIS A 86 12.87 -7.17 18.53
N MET A 87 12.44 -5.95 18.85
CA MET A 87 11.36 -5.70 19.80
C MET A 87 10.02 -6.28 19.33
N LYS A 88 9.73 -6.19 18.03
CA LYS A 88 8.51 -6.75 17.43
C LYS A 88 8.52 -8.28 17.44
N LEU A 89 9.67 -8.90 17.20
CA LEU A 89 9.85 -10.35 17.27
C LEU A 89 9.62 -10.85 18.69
N LEU A 90 10.26 -10.20 19.68
CA LEU A 90 10.08 -10.52 21.10
C LEU A 90 8.60 -10.42 21.53
N TYR A 91 7.88 -9.41 21.06
CA TYR A 91 6.44 -9.28 21.34
C TYR A 91 5.61 -10.44 20.78
N LEU A 92 5.96 -10.94 19.60
CA LEU A 92 5.24 -12.04 18.95
C LEU A 92 5.58 -13.41 19.58
N GLU A 93 6.80 -13.61 20.05
CA GLU A 93 7.24 -14.85 20.71
C GLU A 93 6.64 -15.02 22.10
N ASN A 94 6.26 -13.93 22.77
CA ASN A 94 5.66 -13.93 24.10
C ASN A 94 4.12 -14.01 24.09
N ARG A 95 3.48 -14.39 22.98
CA ARG A 95 2.03 -14.49 22.82
C ARG A 95 1.57 -15.91 22.55
#